data_AF-A0A5J5CFN5-F1
#
_entry.id   AF-A0A5J5CFN5-F1
#
_cell.length_a   1.000
_cell.length_b   1.000
_cell.length_c   1.000
_cell.angle_alpha   90.00
_cell.angle_beta   90.00
_cell.angle_gamma   90.00
#
_symmetry.space_group_name_H-M   'P 1'
#
loop_
_entity.id
_entity.type
_entity.pdbx_description
1 polymer ?
#
loop_
_entity_poly.entity_id
_entity_poly.type
_entity_poly.pdbx_seq_one_letter_code
_entity_poly.pdbx_strand_id
1 'polypeptide(L)' 'MKALLKHVETFEPKMVKVSGLLVKRVPNMADSLTDYVGFEIPNHFVVGYALDYNEYFRDLNHICVISKTGKMKYKV' A
#
# COMPACT_ATOMS: atom_id res chain seq x y z
N MET A 1 -1.92 3.13 8.55
CA MET A 1 -1.46 2.08 9.48
C MET A 1 -1.46 2.49 10.95
N LYS A 2 -0.83 3.61 11.35
CA LYS A 2 -0.77 4.09 12.75
C LYS A 2 -2.12 4.06 13.49
N ALA A 3 -3.17 4.60 12.86
CA ALA A 3 -4.51 4.65 13.44
C ALA A 3 -5.10 3.25 13.73
N LEU A 4 -4.94 2.31 12.79
CA LEU A 4 -5.44 0.95 12.98
C LEU A 4 -4.64 0.22 14.06
N LEU A 5 -3.31 0.36 14.08
CA LEU A 5 -2.47 -0.24 15.13
C LEU A 5 -2.90 0.24 16.52
N LYS A 6 -3.04 1.55 16.70
CA LYS A 6 -3.52 2.15 17.94
C LYS A 6 -4.90 1.61 18.35
N HIS A 7 -5.79 1.37 17.39
CA HIS A 7 -7.10 0.79 17.66
C HIS A 7 -7.03 -0.69 18.04
N VAL A 8 -6.21 -1.48 17.35
CA VAL A 8 -6.04 -2.92 17.66
C VAL A 8 -5.40 -3.11 19.03
N GLU A 9 -4.46 -2.24 19.41
CA GLU A 9 -3.81 -2.25 20.73
C GLU A 9 -4.79 -2.05 21.89
N THR A 10 -5.95 -1.40 21.69
CA THR A 10 -6.95 -1.23 22.76
C THR A 10 -7.63 -2.52 23.18
N PHE A 11 -7.48 -3.59 22.40
CA PHE A 11 -8.03 -4.92 22.71
C PHE A 11 -7.04 -5.82 23.46
N GLU A 12 -5.89 -5.28 23.88
CA GLU A 12 -4.84 -6.00 24.62
C GLU A 12 -4.40 -7.33 23.98
N PRO A 13 -4.11 -7.38 22.66
CA PRO A 13 -3.62 -8.58 22.02
C PRO A 13 -2.24 -8.95 22.58
N LYS A 14 -1.95 -10.25 22.67
CA LYS A 14 -0.64 -10.75 23.11
C LYS A 14 0.52 -10.20 22.26
N MET A 15 0.30 -10.02 20.97
CA MET A 15 1.27 -9.45 20.02
C MET A 15 0.55 -8.95 18.77
N VAL A 16 1.03 -7.84 18.20
CA VAL A 16 0.60 -7.33 16.88
C VAL A 16 1.83 -7.24 15.99
N LYS A 17 1.67 -7.67 14.74
CA LYS A 17 2.69 -7.57 13.68
C LYS A 17 2.03 -7.10 12.39
N VAL A 18 2.75 -6.30 11.61
CA VAL A 18 2.28 -5.77 10.32
C VAL A 18 3.10 -6.36 9.19
N SER A 19 2.40 -6.92 8.19
CA SER A 19 3.00 -7.36 6.93
C SER A 19 2.52 -6.45 5.80
N GLY A 20 3.46 -5.93 5.03
CA GLY A 20 3.21 -5.07 3.88
C GLY A 20 3.83 -5.69 2.63
N LEU A 21 3.01 -5.99 1.63
CA LEU A 21 3.51 -6.51 0.35
C LEU A 21 4.43 -5.48 -0.31
N LEU A 22 4.04 -4.20 -0.33
CA LEU A 22 4.79 -3.10 -0.95
C LEU A 22 4.98 -1.95 0.04
N VAL A 23 6.22 -1.49 0.19
CA VAL A 23 6.55 -0.26 0.94
C VAL A 23 7.23 0.73 0.00
N LYS A 24 6.76 1.98 -0.02
CA LYS A 24 7.33 3.02 -0.90
C LYS A 24 8.55 3.65 -0.26
N ARG A 25 9.64 3.79 -1.02
CA ARG A 25 10.75 4.69 -0.70
C ARG A 25 10.31 6.13 -0.78
N VAL A 26 10.03 6.73 0.37
CA VAL A 26 9.73 8.16 0.50
C VAL A 26 10.74 8.79 1.46
N PRO A 27 11.43 9.87 1.06
CA PRO A 27 12.33 10.60 1.96
C PRO A 27 11.56 11.06 3.21
N ASN A 28 12.18 10.96 4.38
CA ASN A 28 11.59 11.36 5.67
C ASN A 28 10.29 10.64 6.04
N MET A 29 10.05 9.42 5.53
CA MET A 29 9.02 8.57 6.13
C MET A 29 9.42 8.27 7.57
N ALA A 30 8.63 8.77 8.52
CA ALA A 30 8.75 8.42 9.93
C ALA A 30 8.70 6.88 10.10
N ASP A 31 9.39 6.38 11.12
CA ASP A 31 9.56 4.97 11.51
C ASP A 31 8.68 3.96 10.76
N SER A 32 9.32 3.02 10.05
CA SER A 32 8.64 1.96 9.33
C SER A 32 7.71 1.18 10.28
N LEU A 33 6.41 1.23 10.02
CA LEU A 33 5.37 0.54 10.80
C LEU A 33 5.18 -0.92 10.39
N THR A 34 6.07 -1.45 9.55
CA THR A 34 5.92 -2.77 8.93
C THR A 34 7.02 -3.69 9.45
N ASP A 35 6.64 -4.78 10.11
CA ASP A 35 7.57 -5.80 10.60
C ASP A 35 8.07 -6.71 9.47
N TYR A 36 7.22 -7.00 8.49
CA TYR A 36 7.52 -7.88 7.36
C TYR A 36 7.25 -7.18 6.03
N VAL A 37 8.28 -7.00 5.22
CA VAL A 37 8.19 -6.32 3.92
C VAL A 37 8.41 -7.31 2.79
N GLY A 38 7.48 -7.37 1.84
CA GLY A 38 7.65 -8.16 0.61
C GLY A 38 8.63 -7.49 -0.36
N PHE A 39 8.29 -6.28 -0.81
CA PHE A 39 9.10 -5.50 -1.75
C PHE A 39 9.12 -4.03 -1.36
N GLU A 40 10.28 -3.41 -1.50
CA GLU A 40 10.44 -1.98 -1.37
C GLU A 40 10.49 -1.32 -2.76
N ILE A 41 9.52 -0.44 -3.06
CA ILE A 41 9.30 0.11 -4.39
C ILE A 41 9.61 1.62 -4.46
N PRO A 42 9.96 2.16 -5.64
CA PRO A 42 10.05 3.61 -5.84
C PRO A 42 8.72 4.32 -5.56
N ASN A 43 8.77 5.64 -5.38
CA ASN A 43 7.56 6.46 -5.19
C ASN A 43 6.79 6.69 -6.51
N HIS A 44 6.19 5.63 -7.04
CA HIS A 44 5.25 5.67 -8.16
C HIS A 44 3.87 5.20 -7.72
N PHE A 45 2.84 5.59 -8.47
CA PHE A 45 1.49 5.07 -8.25
C PHE A 45 1.36 3.73 -8.98
N VAL A 46 1.13 2.67 -8.21
CA VAL A 46 1.02 1.30 -8.70
C VAL A 46 -0.41 0.79 -8.60
N VAL A 47 -0.79 -0.09 -9.51
CA VAL A 47 -2.10 -0.74 -9.62
C VAL A 47 -1.91 -2.23 -9.93
N GLY A 48 -2.97 -3.02 -9.83
CA GLY A 48 -2.93 -4.46 -10.03
C GLY A 48 -2.61 -5.24 -8.77
N TYR A 49 -2.85 -6.54 -8.81
CA TYR A 49 -2.83 -7.44 -7.67
C TYR A 49 -3.71 -6.91 -6.52
N ALA A 50 -4.99 -6.64 -6.85
CA ALA A 50 -5.99 -5.99 -6.00
C ALA A 50 -5.74 -4.52 -5.63
N LEU A 51 -4.57 -3.93 -5.93
CA LEU A 51 -4.35 -2.49 -5.83
C LEU A 51 -5.10 -1.77 -6.95
N ASP A 52 -5.72 -0.65 -6.62
CA ASP A 52 -6.61 0.04 -7.54
C ASP A 52 -6.22 1.48 -7.83
N TYR A 53 -6.84 2.00 -8.89
CA TYR A 53 -7.01 3.43 -9.11
C TYR A 53 -8.49 3.71 -9.35
N ASN A 54 -9.15 4.31 -8.36
CA ASN A 54 -10.59 4.62 -8.39
C ASN A 54 -11.43 3.38 -8.73
N GLU A 55 -11.19 2.27 -8.02
CA GLU A 55 -11.85 0.96 -8.22
C GLU A 55 -11.45 0.17 -9.48
N TYR A 56 -10.67 0.76 -10.39
CA TYR A 56 -10.17 0.05 -11.58
C TYR A 56 -8.84 -0.67 -11.33
N PHE A 57 -8.54 -1.64 -12.20
CA PHE A 57 -7.30 -2.43 -12.25
C PHE A 57 -7.11 -3.46 -11.13
N ARG A 58 -8.10 -3.70 -10.26
CA ARG A 58 -8.04 -4.72 -9.21
C ARG A 58 -7.85 -6.14 -9.77
N ASP A 59 -8.38 -6.38 -10.97
CA ASP A 59 -8.41 -7.63 -11.72
C ASP A 59 -7.13 -7.90 -12.53
N LEU A 60 -6.16 -6.99 -12.51
CA LEU A 60 -4.86 -7.19 -13.17
C LEU A 60 -3.95 -8.06 -12.29
N ASN A 61 -3.42 -9.17 -12.83
CA ASN A 61 -2.57 -10.10 -12.07
C ASN A 61 -1.22 -9.50 -11.61
N HIS A 62 -0.67 -8.57 -12.38
CA HIS A 62 0.66 -7.99 -12.14
C HIS A 62 0.57 -6.61 -11.51
N ILE A 63 1.53 -6.28 -10.65
CA ILE A 63 1.71 -4.93 -10.12
C ILE A 63 2.39 -4.07 -11.20
N CYS A 64 1.71 -3.01 -11.63
CA CYS A 64 2.13 -2.15 -12.73
C CYS A 64 2.08 -0.66 -12.34
N VAL A 65 2.86 0.19 -13.00
CA VAL A 65 2.74 1.66 -12.88
C VAL A 65 1.66 2.16 -13.84
N ILE A 66 0.71 2.97 -13.35
CA ILE A 66 -0.35 3.52 -14.19
C ILE A 66 0.16 4.62 -15.14
N SER A 67 -0.19 4.52 -16.42
CA SER A 67 0.18 5.51 -17.45
C SER A 67 -0.59 6.83 -17.32
N LYS A 68 -0.13 7.90 -17.99
CA LYS A 68 -0.85 9.18 -18.03
C LYS A 68 -2.26 9.03 -18.62
N THR A 69 -2.38 8.27 -19.71
CA THR A 69 -3.67 7.97 -20.36
C THR A 69 -4.61 7.21 -19.42
N GLY A 70 -4.09 6.23 -18.66
CA GLY A 70 -4.86 5.49 -17.66
C GLY A 70 -5.39 6.40 -16.56
N LYS A 71 -4.54 7.28 -16.00
CA LYS A 71 -4.96 8.26 -14.99
C LYS A 71 -6.10 9.15 -15.48
N MET A 72 -6.01 9.65 -16.72
CA MET A 72 -7.05 10.51 -17.29
C MET A 72 -8.36 9.75 -17.54
N LYS A 73 -8.29 8.50 -18.02
CA LYS A 73 -9.47 7.69 -18.35
C LYS A 73 -10.32 7.36 -17.12
N TYR A 74 -9.69 7.11 -15.98
CA TYR A 74 -10.35 6.66 -14.76
C TYR A 74 -10.34 7.73 -13.65
N LYS A 75 -10.14 9.00 -14.02
CA LYS A 75 -10.18 10.12 -13.09
C LYS A 75 -11.61 10.30 -12.56
N VAL A 76 -11.72 10.61 -11.26
CA VAL A 76 -12.94 11.10 -10.60
C VAL A 76 -12.90 12.63 -10.53
#